data_AF-A0A2E9KWA7-F1
#
_entry.id   AF-A0A2E9KWA7-F1
#
_cell.length_a   1.000
_cell.length_b   1.000
_cell.length_c   1.000
_cell.angle_alpha   90.00
_cell.angle_beta   90.00
_cell.angle_gamma   90.00
#
_symmetry.space_group_name_H-M   'P 1'
#
loop_
_entity.id
_entity.type
_entity.pdbx_description
1 polymer ?
#
loop_
_entity_poly.entity_id
_entity_poly.type
_entity_poly.pdbx_seq_one_letter_code
_entity_poly.pdbx_strand_id
1 'polypeptide(L)'
;MIDFCSICKIYNSIDLKVCFDGQKFGLMDSLPDRLCPLAFHSVYPYLHTLSSGGWFNWVNYDEHVIVNCPSPAGIAMYVKGPKRNGSDYLELEVIQSNEKCYRNYVLRDFVYFQFNKENAIKYRCLEKVFSFVMFRGLEYENLEACISKDLTEFSLMIDGKWVKFNLEVDDCLDKKHGKQT
;
A
#
# COMPACT_ATOMS: atom_id res chain seq x y z
N MET A 1 -21.10 -0.57 7.67
CA MET A 1 -19.73 -0.79 8.18
C MET A 1 -18.85 -0.98 6.97
N ILE A 2 -17.80 -0.18 6.82
CA ILE A 2 -16.89 -0.27 5.67
C ILE A 2 -16.19 -1.62 5.70
N ASP A 3 -16.28 -2.39 4.61
CA ASP A 3 -15.53 -3.63 4.46
C ASP A 3 -14.17 -3.33 3.82
N PHE A 4 -13.16 -3.08 4.66
CA PHE A 4 -11.79 -2.84 4.21
C PHE A 4 -11.22 -3.99 3.34
N CYS A 5 -11.79 -5.20 3.39
CA CYS A 5 -11.39 -6.28 2.50
C CYS A 5 -11.90 -6.09 1.06
N SER A 6 -13.07 -5.45 0.90
CA SER A 6 -13.61 -5.07 -0.41
C SER A 6 -12.80 -3.94 -1.05
N ILE A 7 -12.33 -2.98 -0.25
CA ILE A 7 -11.31 -1.99 -0.66
C ILE A 7 -10.03 -2.65 -1.19
N CYS A 8 -9.51 -3.69 -0.52
CA CYS A 8 -8.34 -4.44 -1.01
C CYS A 8 -8.57 -5.06 -2.41
N LYS A 9 -9.79 -5.55 -2.68
CA LYS A 9 -10.14 -6.13 -3.99
C LYS A 9 -10.15 -5.05 -5.07
N ILE A 10 -10.79 -3.93 -4.79
CA ILE A 10 -10.89 -2.79 -5.72
C ILE A 10 -9.50 -2.36 -6.19
N TYR A 11 -8.53 -2.21 -5.28
CA TYR A 11 -7.16 -1.83 -5.67
C TYR A 11 -6.41 -2.85 -6.51
N ASN A 12 -6.79 -4.12 -6.43
CA ASN A 12 -6.21 -5.15 -7.29
C ASN A 12 -6.93 -5.24 -8.64
N SER A 13 -8.13 -4.68 -8.75
CA SER A 13 -8.92 -4.70 -9.98
C SER A 13 -8.73 -3.44 -10.82
N ILE A 14 -8.37 -2.31 -10.20
CA ILE A 14 -8.16 -1.03 -10.88
C ILE A 14 -6.68 -0.81 -11.20
N ASP A 15 -6.37 -0.51 -12.46
CA ASP A 15 -5.05 -0.01 -12.87
C ASP A 15 -4.89 1.47 -12.50
N LEU A 16 -4.58 1.71 -11.22
CA LEU A 16 -4.28 3.05 -10.72
C LEU A 16 -2.85 3.44 -11.07
N LYS A 17 -2.69 4.47 -11.91
CA LYS A 17 -1.39 5.05 -12.22
C LYS A 17 -1.15 6.32 -11.41
N VAL A 18 0.02 6.39 -10.79
CA VAL A 18 0.49 7.58 -10.07
C VAL A 18 1.59 8.23 -10.88
N CYS A 19 1.45 9.53 -11.14
CA CYS A 19 2.47 10.35 -11.79
C CYS A 19 3.24 11.17 -10.75
N PHE A 20 4.56 11.07 -10.74
CA PHE A 20 5.47 11.87 -9.90
C PHE A 20 6.65 12.36 -10.74
N ASP A 21 6.86 13.68 -10.78
CA ASP A 21 7.97 14.30 -11.51
C ASP A 21 8.08 13.84 -12.98
N GLY A 22 6.93 13.67 -13.65
CA GLY A 22 6.83 13.19 -15.03
C GLY A 22 6.99 11.68 -15.20
N GLN A 23 7.33 10.93 -14.15
CA GLN A 23 7.37 9.47 -14.16
C GLN A 23 6.01 8.89 -13.78
N LYS A 24 5.54 7.91 -14.54
CA LYS A 24 4.31 7.17 -14.25
C LYS A 24 4.65 5.79 -13.72
N PHE A 25 3.98 5.38 -12.65
CA PHE A 25 4.07 4.03 -12.11
C PHE A 25 2.69 3.51 -11.73
N GLY A 26 2.47 2.20 -11.95
CA GLY A 26 1.32 1.53 -11.40
C GLY A 26 1.39 1.52 -9.88
N LEU A 27 0.24 1.69 -9.21
CA LEU A 27 0.13 1.64 -7.76
C LEU A 27 0.67 0.30 -7.23
N MET A 28 0.28 -0.79 -7.89
CA MET A 28 0.69 -2.14 -7.52
C MET A 28 2.15 -2.43 -7.87
N ASP A 29 2.68 -1.84 -8.93
CA ASP A 29 4.10 -1.95 -9.32
C ASP A 29 5.04 -1.21 -8.36
N SER A 30 4.48 -0.29 -7.57
CA SER A 30 5.23 0.53 -6.62
C SER A 30 5.29 -0.10 -5.23
N LEU A 31 4.47 -1.12 -4.98
CA LEU A 31 4.48 -1.89 -3.75
C LEU A 31 5.47 -3.05 -3.88
N PRO A 32 6.11 -3.48 -2.78
CA PRO A 32 6.82 -4.75 -2.79
C PRO A 32 5.87 -5.90 -3.13
N ASP A 33 6.42 -6.92 -3.77
CA ASP A 33 5.67 -8.10 -4.18
C ASP A 33 4.81 -8.65 -3.05
N ARG A 34 3.57 -9.01 -3.40
CA ARG A 34 2.56 -9.61 -2.52
C ARG A 34 2.02 -8.69 -1.42
N LEU A 35 2.49 -7.45 -1.25
CA LEU A 35 1.92 -6.53 -0.27
C LEU A 35 0.67 -5.82 -0.82
N CYS A 36 -0.40 -5.74 -0.03
CA CYS A 36 -1.56 -4.92 -0.41
C CYS A 36 -1.40 -3.47 0.11
N PRO A 37 -2.06 -2.49 -0.53
CA PRO A 37 -1.99 -1.09 -0.11
C PRO A 37 -2.37 -0.87 1.37
N LEU A 38 -3.40 -1.58 1.86
CA LEU A 38 -3.85 -1.45 3.26
C LEU A 38 -2.80 -1.94 4.27
N ALA A 39 -2.15 -3.08 3.99
CA ALA A 39 -1.06 -3.57 4.82
C ALA A 39 0.16 -2.63 4.75
N PHE A 40 0.50 -2.15 3.54
CA PHE A 40 1.56 -1.15 3.33
C PHE A 40 1.34 0.11 4.16
N HIS A 41 0.12 0.65 4.17
CA HIS A 41 -0.19 1.85 4.94
C HIS A 41 0.09 1.69 6.43
N SER A 42 -0.24 0.54 7.02
CA SER A 42 0.07 0.28 8.43
C SER A 42 1.56 0.22 8.74
N VAL A 43 2.35 -0.41 7.85
CA VAL A 43 3.77 -0.69 8.12
C VAL A 43 4.69 0.45 7.70
N TYR A 44 4.29 1.27 6.73
CA TYR A 44 5.16 2.30 6.15
C TYR A 44 5.75 3.29 7.18
N PRO A 45 5.02 3.83 8.16
CA PRO A 45 5.61 4.73 9.15
C PRO A 45 6.78 4.08 9.91
N TYR A 46 6.68 2.79 10.18
CA TYR A 46 7.71 2.03 10.87
C TYR A 46 8.92 1.80 9.97
N LEU A 47 8.67 1.39 8.74
CA LEU A 47 9.71 1.20 7.73
C LEU A 47 10.46 2.51 7.44
N HIS A 48 9.74 3.63 7.34
CA HIS A 48 10.34 4.94 7.11
C HIS A 48 11.25 5.35 8.26
N THR A 49 10.79 5.17 9.51
CA THR A 49 11.59 5.44 10.71
C THR A 49 12.89 4.61 10.71
N LEU A 50 12.78 3.30 10.50
CA LEU A 50 13.92 2.39 10.47
C LEU A 50 14.89 2.70 9.33
N SER A 51 14.37 3.00 8.13
CA SER A 51 15.18 3.38 6.96
C SER A 51 15.95 4.70 7.16
N SER A 52 15.48 5.56 8.07
CA SER A 52 16.12 6.84 8.39
C SER A 52 17.12 6.72 9.55
N GLY A 53 17.42 5.50 10.02
CA GLY A 53 18.29 5.25 11.17
C GLY A 53 17.62 5.51 12.53
N GLY A 54 16.30 5.74 12.54
CA GLY A 54 15.52 5.87 13.78
C GLY A 54 15.25 4.53 14.45
N TRP A 55 14.85 4.59 15.73
CA TRP A 55 14.47 3.41 16.51
C TRP A 55 13.27 3.71 17.43
N PHE A 56 12.60 2.66 17.90
CA PHE A 56 11.46 2.73 18.82
C PHE A 56 11.90 2.41 20.24
N ASN A 57 11.92 3.42 21.12
CA ASN A 57 12.44 3.27 22.49
C ASN A 57 11.67 2.28 23.38
N TRP A 58 10.47 1.88 22.97
CA TRP A 58 9.64 0.90 23.68
C TRP A 58 9.85 -0.55 23.20
N VAL A 59 10.76 -0.76 22.24
CA VAL A 59 11.11 -2.07 21.67
C VAL A 59 12.61 -2.25 21.81
N ASN A 60 13.05 -3.39 22.35
CA ASN A 60 14.49 -3.67 22.43
C ASN A 60 15.09 -3.78 21.02
N TYR A 61 16.38 -3.48 20.86
CA TYR A 61 17.00 -3.41 19.53
C TYR A 61 16.99 -4.74 18.75
N ASP A 62 16.86 -5.86 19.47
CA ASP A 62 16.73 -7.22 18.96
C ASP A 62 15.28 -7.69 18.80
N GLU A 63 14.32 -6.84 19.17
CA GLU A 63 12.89 -7.10 19.03
C GLU A 63 12.29 -6.48 17.77
N HIS A 64 11.02 -6.77 17.55
CA HIS A 64 10.27 -6.41 16.35
C HIS A 64 9.05 -5.59 16.73
N VAL A 65 8.61 -4.70 15.84
CA VAL A 65 7.33 -4.01 16.03
C VAL A 65 6.22 -4.87 15.46
N ILE A 66 5.18 -5.12 16.25
CA ILE A 66 3.95 -5.76 15.75
C ILE A 66 3.04 -4.70 15.15
N VAL A 67 2.66 -4.91 13.89
CA VAL A 67 1.78 -4.00 13.16
C VAL A 67 0.60 -4.79 12.59
N ASN A 68 -0.60 -4.28 12.83
CA ASN A 68 -1.84 -4.87 12.32
C ASN A 68 -2.32 -4.15 11.06
N CYS A 69 -2.78 -4.93 10.07
CA CYS A 69 -3.59 -4.41 8.97
C CYS A 69 -4.91 -3.86 9.52
N PRO A 70 -5.43 -2.71 9.03
CA PRO A 70 -6.67 -2.12 9.54
C PRO A 70 -7.91 -2.94 9.20
N SER A 71 -7.82 -3.86 8.23
CA SER A 71 -8.94 -4.74 7.90
C SER A 71 -9.22 -5.72 9.05
N PRO A 72 -10.48 -5.92 9.47
CA PRO A 72 -10.84 -6.97 10.42
C PRO A 72 -10.47 -8.38 9.95
N ALA A 73 -10.41 -8.58 8.63
CA ALA A 73 -9.93 -9.79 7.98
C ALA A 73 -8.43 -9.71 7.62
N GLY A 74 -7.71 -8.77 8.22
CA GLY A 74 -6.32 -8.48 7.93
C GLY A 74 -5.33 -9.45 8.57
N ILE A 75 -4.06 -9.05 8.50
CA ILE A 75 -2.92 -9.78 9.05
C ILE A 75 -2.23 -8.97 10.15
N ALA A 76 -1.45 -9.66 10.97
CA ALA A 76 -0.45 -9.03 11.83
C ALA A 76 0.95 -9.36 11.30
N MET A 77 1.85 -8.40 11.39
CA MET A 77 3.21 -8.50 10.86
C MET A 77 4.24 -8.06 11.89
N TYR A 78 5.38 -8.74 11.94
CA TYR A 78 6.61 -8.17 12.50
C TYR A 78 7.25 -7.24 11.47
N VAL A 79 7.54 -6.01 11.87
CA VAL A 79 8.45 -5.10 11.16
C VAL A 79 9.82 -5.25 11.80
N LYS A 80 10.78 -5.76 11.02
CA LYS A 80 12.14 -6.02 11.50
C LYS A 80 13.08 -4.88 11.12
N GLY A 81 13.88 -4.45 12.09
CA GLY A 81 14.97 -3.50 11.85
C GLY A 81 16.04 -4.06 10.90
N PRO A 82 16.90 -3.19 10.36
CA PRO A 82 18.02 -3.63 9.54
C PRO A 82 18.95 -4.54 10.35
N LYS A 83 19.39 -5.65 9.75
CA LYS A 83 20.33 -6.57 10.42
C LYS A 83 21.67 -5.86 10.63
N ARG A 84 22.33 -6.12 11.77
CA ARG A 84 23.66 -5.53 12.11
C ARG A 84 24.74 -5.74 11.03
N ASN A 85 24.55 -6.71 10.14
CA ASN A 85 25.46 -7.00 9.03
C ASN A 85 25.19 -6.16 7.76
N GLY A 86 24.39 -5.09 7.85
CA GLY A 86 24.24 -4.11 6.77
C GLY A 86 23.40 -4.59 5.59
N SER A 87 22.27 -5.27 5.83
CA SER A 87 21.33 -5.57 4.75
C SER A 87 20.68 -4.28 4.23
N ASP A 88 20.70 -4.07 2.91
CA ASP A 88 20.05 -2.92 2.23
C ASP A 88 18.51 -3.00 2.20
N TYR A 89 17.93 -3.93 2.98
CA TYR A 89 16.50 -4.17 3.03
C TYR A 89 15.97 -4.24 4.45
N LEU A 90 14.69 -3.88 4.59
CA LEU A 90 13.87 -4.15 5.76
C LEU A 90 12.96 -5.34 5.48
N GLU A 91 12.68 -6.12 6.52
CA GLU A 91 11.94 -7.38 6.42
C GLU A 91 10.62 -7.26 7.17
N LEU A 92 9.54 -7.70 6.54
CA LEU A 92 8.27 -7.99 7.21
C LEU A 92 8.06 -9.49 7.27
N GLU A 93 7.53 -9.97 8.39
CA GLU A 93 7.09 -11.36 8.55
C GLU A 93 5.63 -11.40 8.96
N VAL A 94 4.80 -12.17 8.26
CA VAL A 94 3.41 -12.40 8.63
C VAL A 94 3.35 -13.37 9.82
N ILE A 95 2.82 -12.90 10.95
CA ILE A 95 2.74 -13.66 12.21
C ILE A 95 1.32 -14.08 12.58
N GLN A 96 0.33 -13.45 11.95
CA GLN A 96 -1.06 -13.83 12.05
C GLN A 96 -1.70 -13.62 10.69
N SER A 97 -2.45 -14.62 10.22
CA SER A 97 -3.25 -14.51 9.01
C SER A 97 -4.70 -14.87 9.27
N ASN A 98 -5.59 -14.29 8.47
CA ASN A 98 -7.01 -14.58 8.45
C ASN A 98 -7.35 -15.12 7.06
N GLU A 99 -8.01 -16.28 7.00
CA GLU A 99 -8.44 -16.92 5.75
C GLU A 99 -9.35 -16.04 4.89
N LYS A 100 -9.97 -15.02 5.49
CA LYS A 100 -10.82 -14.05 4.79
C LYS A 100 -10.03 -12.89 4.16
N CYS A 101 -8.71 -12.83 4.38
CA CYS A 101 -7.87 -11.83 3.72
C CYS A 101 -7.83 -12.10 2.22
N TYR A 102 -8.23 -11.14 1.38
CA TYR A 102 -8.22 -11.32 -0.07
C TYR A 102 -6.87 -11.77 -0.65
N ARG A 103 -5.76 -11.32 -0.04
CA ARG A 103 -4.41 -11.70 -0.46
C ARG A 103 -4.00 -13.12 -0.07
N ASN A 104 -4.75 -13.79 0.79
CA ASN A 104 -4.46 -15.15 1.28
C ASN A 104 -3.01 -15.29 1.77
N TYR A 105 -2.56 -14.34 2.60
CA TYR A 105 -1.24 -14.47 3.24
C TYR A 105 -1.17 -15.75 4.05
N VAL A 106 -0.01 -16.40 4.06
CA VAL A 106 0.26 -17.54 4.94
C VAL A 106 1.20 -17.12 6.06
N LEU A 107 1.15 -17.82 7.19
CA LEU A 107 2.09 -17.60 8.28
C LEU A 107 3.52 -17.77 7.76
N ARG A 108 4.41 -16.87 8.20
CA ARG A 108 5.80 -16.78 7.76
C ARG A 108 5.96 -16.45 6.28
N ASP A 109 4.96 -15.83 5.66
CA ASP A 109 5.21 -15.05 4.44
C ASP A 109 6.14 -13.89 4.78
N PHE A 110 7.13 -13.66 3.92
CA PHE A 110 8.09 -12.58 4.06
C PHE A 110 7.91 -11.56 2.94
N VAL A 111 8.01 -10.28 3.30
CA VAL A 111 8.03 -9.16 2.35
C VAL A 111 9.27 -8.34 2.61
N TYR A 112 10.01 -8.01 1.56
CA TYR A 112 11.28 -7.30 1.64
C TYR A 112 11.16 -5.91 1.02
N PHE A 113 11.65 -4.89 1.72
CA PHE A 113 11.64 -3.51 1.27
C PHE A 113 13.06 -3.03 1.06
N GLN A 114 13.39 -2.65 -0.17
CA GLN A 114 14.67 -2.02 -0.47
C GLN A 114 14.50 -0.50 -0.47
N PHE A 115 15.22 0.20 0.41
CA PHE A 115 15.16 1.66 0.54
C PHE A 115 16.25 2.36 -0.29
N ASN A 116 16.41 1.96 -1.55
CA ASN A 116 17.19 2.75 -2.50
C ASN A 116 16.45 4.05 -2.85
N LYS A 117 17.15 5.00 -3.50
CA LYS A 117 16.60 6.33 -3.83
C LYS A 117 15.30 6.25 -4.63
N GLU A 118 15.19 5.31 -5.56
CA GLU A 118 14.02 5.15 -6.42
C GLU A 118 12.81 4.64 -5.64
N ASN A 119 12.99 3.56 -4.87
CA ASN A 119 11.93 2.97 -4.07
C ASN A 119 11.46 3.88 -2.94
N ALA A 120 12.38 4.63 -2.32
CA ALA A 120 12.02 5.60 -1.27
C ALA A 120 11.03 6.67 -1.80
N ILE A 121 11.22 7.12 -3.03
CA ILE A 121 10.30 8.04 -3.70
C ILE A 121 8.96 7.35 -3.95
N LYS A 122 8.95 6.15 -4.52
CA LYS A 122 7.73 5.37 -4.77
C LYS A 122 6.91 5.16 -3.49
N TYR A 123 7.54 4.69 -2.42
CA TYR A 123 6.86 4.44 -1.15
C TYR A 123 6.31 5.71 -0.51
N ARG A 124 7.04 6.83 -0.57
CA ARG A 124 6.55 8.12 -0.07
C ARG A 124 5.36 8.62 -0.89
N CYS A 125 5.41 8.47 -2.22
CA CYS A 125 4.28 8.80 -3.08
C CYS A 125 3.06 7.95 -2.71
N LEU A 126 3.24 6.64 -2.56
CA LEU A 126 2.18 5.71 -2.17
C LEU A 126 1.52 6.11 -0.85
N GLU A 127 2.29 6.44 0.18
CA GLU A 127 1.73 6.89 1.47
C GLU A 127 0.92 8.17 1.32
N LYS A 128 1.41 9.13 0.53
CA LYS A 128 0.73 10.41 0.31
C LYS A 128 -0.56 10.28 -0.48
N VAL A 129 -0.60 9.41 -1.49
CA VAL A 129 -1.80 9.16 -2.28
C VAL A 129 -2.77 8.20 -1.59
N PHE A 130 -2.33 7.46 -0.57
CA PHE A 130 -3.14 6.44 0.09
C PHE A 130 -4.47 6.97 0.59
N SER A 131 -4.50 8.15 1.22
CA SER A 131 -5.75 8.75 1.70
C SER A 131 -6.75 8.99 0.55
N PHE A 132 -6.29 9.56 -0.57
CA PHE A 132 -7.11 9.76 -1.77
C PHE A 132 -7.61 8.43 -2.35
N VAL A 133 -6.71 7.45 -2.42
CA VAL A 133 -7.01 6.10 -2.90
C VAL A 133 -8.06 5.42 -1.98
N MET A 134 -7.99 5.63 -0.66
CA MET A 134 -9.00 5.20 0.33
C MET A 134 -10.34 5.86 0.13
N PHE A 135 -10.38 7.19 -0.01
CA PHE A 135 -11.62 7.92 -0.26
C PHE A 135 -12.29 7.47 -1.56
N ARG A 136 -11.52 7.35 -2.65
CA ARG A 136 -12.05 6.87 -3.93
C ARG A 136 -12.53 5.43 -3.86
N GLY A 137 -11.79 4.53 -3.21
CA GLY A 137 -12.21 3.13 -3.02
C GLY A 137 -13.58 3.02 -2.34
N LEU A 138 -13.85 3.90 -1.36
CA LEU A 138 -15.16 4.00 -0.71
C LEU A 138 -16.26 4.54 -1.63
N GLU A 139 -15.93 5.48 -2.53
CA GLU A 139 -16.88 5.94 -3.55
C GLU A 139 -17.21 4.82 -4.54
N TYR A 140 -16.21 4.04 -4.98
CA TYR A 140 -16.40 2.90 -5.89
C TYR A 140 -17.24 1.77 -5.29
N GLU A 141 -17.11 1.45 -4.00
CA GLU A 141 -18.02 0.48 -3.35
C GLU A 141 -19.48 0.92 -3.42
N ASN A 142 -19.74 2.23 -3.47
CA ASN A 142 -21.08 2.81 -3.50
C ASN A 142 -21.59 3.10 -4.92
N LEU A 143 -20.76 2.95 -5.96
CA LEU A 143 -21.09 3.28 -7.35
C LEU A 143 -21.01 2.02 -8.23
N GLU A 144 -22.16 1.49 -8.66
CA GLU A 144 -22.27 0.47 -9.72
C GLU A 144 -21.86 0.99 -11.13
N ALA A 145 -21.10 2.08 -11.23
CA ALA A 145 -20.96 2.84 -12.45
C ALA A 145 -19.51 2.88 -12.96
N CYS A 146 -19.32 2.47 -14.21
CA CYS A 146 -18.14 2.80 -15.01
C CYS A 146 -17.85 4.31 -14.90
N ILE A 147 -16.71 4.65 -14.30
CA ILE A 147 -16.22 6.02 -14.31
C ILE A 147 -15.33 6.17 -15.54
N SER A 148 -15.79 6.94 -16.51
CA SER A 148 -14.97 7.40 -17.62
C SER A 148 -13.76 8.15 -17.07
N LYS A 149 -12.54 7.77 -17.48
CA LYS A 149 -11.23 8.45 -17.25
C LYS A 149 -11.31 9.75 -16.43
N ASP A 150 -11.45 9.63 -15.11
CA ASP A 150 -11.37 10.77 -14.21
C ASP A 150 -9.91 10.98 -13.83
N LEU A 151 -9.33 12.05 -14.38
CA LEU A 151 -8.03 12.58 -13.97
C LEU A 151 -8.27 13.43 -12.73
N THR A 152 -7.85 12.94 -11.57
CA THR A 152 -7.81 13.76 -10.35
C THR A 152 -6.41 14.32 -10.21
N GLU A 153 -6.26 15.63 -10.43
CA GLU A 153 -5.02 16.35 -10.14
C GLU A 153 -5.05 16.88 -8.71
N PHE A 154 -3.95 16.69 -7.97
CA PHE A 154 -3.76 17.32 -6.68
C PHE A 154 -2.29 17.66 -6.48
N SER A 155 -2.00 18.65 -5.63
CA SER A 155 -0.64 19.06 -5.32
C SER A 155 -0.36 18.84 -3.84
N LEU A 156 0.78 18.24 -3.53
CA LEU A 156 1.25 18.04 -2.16
C LEU A 156 2.62 18.66 -1.97
N MET A 157 2.87 19.19 -0.78
CA MET A 157 4.20 19.67 -0.41
C MET A 157 5.07 18.49 0.05
N ILE A 158 6.17 18.23 -0.65
CA ILE A 158 7.15 17.19 -0.34
C ILE A 158 8.52 17.85 -0.25
N ASP A 159 9.19 17.74 0.91
CA ASP A 159 10.49 18.35 1.20
C ASP A 159 10.57 19.84 0.79
N GLY A 160 9.50 20.59 1.09
CA GLY A 160 9.42 22.03 0.79
C GLY A 160 9.13 22.38 -0.68
N LYS A 161 8.86 21.39 -1.53
CA LYS A 161 8.48 21.60 -2.95
C LYS A 161 7.04 21.18 -3.19
N TRP A 162 6.30 21.98 -3.96
CA TRP A 162 5.00 21.57 -4.47
C TRP A 162 5.19 20.55 -5.58
N VAL A 163 4.61 19.36 -5.38
CA VAL A 163 4.63 18.27 -6.35
C VAL A 163 3.20 18.02 -6.81
N LYS A 164 3.01 18.02 -8.13
CA LYS A 164 1.74 17.65 -8.76
C LYS A 164 1.65 16.14 -8.90
N PHE A 165 0.50 15.60 -8.50
CA PHE A 165 0.11 14.22 -8.66
C PHE A 165 -1.10 14.16 -9.56
N ASN A 166 -1.06 13.25 -10.52
CA ASN A 166 -2.20 12.89 -11.34
C ASN A 166 -2.53 11.45 -11.01
N LEU A 167 -3.74 11.23 -10.49
CA LEU A 167 -4.30 9.90 -10.38
C LEU A 167 -5.10 9.65 -11.65
N GLU A 168 -4.59 8.75 -12.49
CA GLU A 168 -5.28 8.27 -13.68
C GLU A 168 -5.93 6.93 -13.33
N VAL A 169 -7.25 6.89 -13.44
CA VAL A 169 -8.02 5.65 -13.39
C VAL A 169 -8.26 5.21 -14.83
N ASP A 170 -7.46 4.26 -15.31
CA ASP A 170 -7.76 3.57 -16.56
C ASP A 170 -8.62 2.36 -16.20
N ASP A 171 -9.95 2.51 -16.14
CA ASP A 171 -10.80 1.34 -16.02
C ASP A 171 -12.12 1.44 -16.79
N CYS A 172 -12.25 0.57 -17.79
CA CYS A 172 -13.52 0.09 -18.29
C CYS A 172 -13.74 -1.28 -17.64
N LEU A 173 -14.46 -1.34 -16.52
CA LEU A 173 -14.97 -2.61 -16.00
C LEU A 173 -15.95 -3.18 -17.04
N ASP A 174 -15.45 -4.04 -17.93
CA ASP A 174 -16.27 -4.77 -18.88
C ASP A 174 -17.34 -5.53 -18.08
N LYS A 175 -18.62 -5.25 -18.37
CA LYS A 175 -19.78 -5.96 -17.81
C LYS A 175 -19.78 -7.43 -18.26
N LYS A 176 -18.86 -8.24 -17.76
CA LYS A 176 -18.83 -9.70 -17.93
C LYS A 176 -19.40 -10.42 -16.71
N HIS A 177 -20.54 -9.95 -16.23
CA HIS A 177 -21.51 -10.83 -15.57
C HIS A 177 -22.79 -10.83 -16.41
N GLY A 178 -22.70 -11.59 -17.50
CA GLY A 178 -23.89 -12.05 -18.21
C GLY A 178 -24.78 -12.80 -17.24
N LYS A 179 -26.05 -12.40 -17.19
CA LYS A 179 -27.13 -13.16 -16.60
C LYS A 179 -27.03 -14.61 -17.08
N GLN A 180 -26.85 -15.55 -16.15
CA GLN A 180 -27.33 -16.91 -16.37
C GLN A 180 -28.83 -16.89 -16.08
N THR A 181 -29.62 -16.95 -17.14
CA THR A 181 -31.01 -17.43 -17.15
C THR A 181 -31.11 -18.44 -18.28
#